data_AF-A0A448X7M6-F1
#
_entry.id   AF-A0A448X7M6-F1
#
_cell.length_a   1.000
_cell.length_b   1.000
_cell.length_c   1.000
_cell.angle_alpha   90.00
_cell.angle_beta   90.00
_cell.angle_gamma   90.00
#
_symmetry.space_group_name_H-M   'P 1'
#
loop_
_entity.id
_entity.type
_entity.pdbx_description
1 polymer ?
#
loop_
_entity_poly.entity_id
_entity_poly.type
_entity_poly.pdbx_seq_one_letter_code
_entity_poly.pdbx_strand_id
1 'polypeptide(L)'
;VYDSLICEVDAIDNGVPICDTEPRYVINTSLSSRVSRINPHWNESDKNENVSIRFFLMDCFVRALELVDSELRSIVTNLAHVWLPARSIVASAFAARFSVHSSGHIIELPLGGVCPWKVHLFAIEEDIKHINCQFSDVTNPTASDPRKLLSDEKKSVFGLPLGLPLFVLYCRKDGHWTAQTVPISEKNPFGSR
;
A
#
# COMPACT_ATOMS: atom_id res chain seq x y z
N VAL A 1 1.84 6.57 5.97
CA VAL A 1 2.35 7.97 6.00
C VAL A 1 3.67 8.06 5.25
N TYR A 2 4.67 7.23 5.60
CA TYR A 2 5.94 7.25 4.89
C TYR A 2 5.78 6.94 3.39
N ASP A 3 5.27 5.75 3.06
CA ASP A 3 5.10 5.28 1.67
C ASP A 3 4.16 6.16 0.83
N SER A 4 3.27 6.92 1.47
CA SER A 4 2.20 7.67 0.82
C SER A 4 2.47 9.17 0.65
N LEU A 5 3.42 9.73 1.41
CA LEU A 5 3.68 11.17 1.44
C LEU A 5 5.18 11.46 1.57
N ILE A 6 5.80 10.92 2.62
CA ILE A 6 7.16 11.31 2.99
C ILE A 6 8.18 10.80 1.97
N CYS A 7 8.00 9.59 1.44
CA CYS A 7 8.90 9.00 0.45
C CYS A 7 9.00 9.86 -0.82
N GLU A 8 7.87 10.39 -1.32
CA GLU A 8 7.87 11.31 -2.47
C GLU A 8 8.63 12.60 -2.16
N VAL A 9 8.40 13.19 -0.99
CA VAL A 9 9.06 14.44 -0.58
C VAL A 9 10.57 14.23 -0.44
N ASP A 10 10.98 13.15 0.23
CA ASP A 10 12.40 12.80 0.45
C ASP A 10 13.13 12.52 -0.86
N ALA A 11 12.50 11.77 -1.78
CA ALA A 11 13.07 11.50 -3.09
C ALA A 11 13.29 12.78 -3.90
N ILE A 12 12.32 13.71 -3.89
CA ILE A 12 12.43 15.01 -4.57
C ILE A 12 13.53 15.87 -3.94
N ASP A 13 13.58 15.95 -2.60
CA ASP A 13 14.55 16.79 -1.87
C ASP A 13 15.99 16.30 -2.06
N ASN A 14 16.19 14.98 -2.12
CA ASN A 14 17.49 14.36 -2.40
C ASN A 14 17.86 14.36 -3.89
N GLY A 15 16.99 14.86 -4.78
CA GLY A 15 17.21 14.90 -6.23
C GLY A 15 17.26 13.51 -6.88
N VAL A 16 16.62 12.51 -6.29
CA VAL A 16 16.53 11.16 -6.84
C VAL A 16 15.60 11.21 -8.06
N PRO A 17 16.05 10.78 -9.25
CA PRO A 17 15.20 10.77 -10.44
C PRO A 17 14.07 9.74 -10.29
N ILE A 18 12.91 10.05 -10.86
CA ILE A 18 11.73 9.16 -10.83
C ILE A 18 11.97 7.83 -11.58
N CYS A 19 12.89 7.81 -12.54
CA CYS A 19 13.33 6.62 -13.26
C CYS A 19 14.74 6.80 -13.84
N ASP A 20 15.41 5.69 -14.15
CA ASP A 20 16.79 5.66 -14.67
C ASP A 20 16.94 6.24 -16.08
N THR A 21 15.84 6.34 -16.83
CA THR A 21 15.80 6.89 -18.20
C THR A 21 15.09 8.23 -18.22
N GLU A 22 15.29 9.02 -19.28
CA GLU A 22 14.55 10.26 -19.48
C GLU A 22 13.02 10.01 -19.47
N PRO A 23 12.26 10.65 -18.56
CA PRO A 23 10.83 10.44 -18.46
C PRO A 23 10.10 11.01 -19.68
N ARG A 24 9.13 10.26 -20.22
CA ARG A 24 8.32 10.73 -21.36
C ARG A 24 7.37 11.88 -21.02
N TYR A 25 7.12 12.11 -19.75
CA TYR A 25 6.30 13.20 -19.23
C TYR A 25 6.72 13.53 -17.79
N VAL A 26 6.42 14.75 -17.36
CA VAL A 26 6.71 15.23 -16.00
C VAL A 26 5.40 15.49 -15.25
N ILE A 27 5.34 15.08 -13.99
CA ILE A 27 4.20 15.33 -13.10
C ILE A 27 4.44 16.67 -12.38
N ASN A 28 3.63 17.68 -12.68
CA ASN A 28 3.75 19.03 -12.10
C ASN A 28 2.66 19.34 -11.05
N THR A 29 1.96 18.31 -10.57
CA THR A 29 0.85 18.42 -9.62
C THR A 29 1.19 17.89 -8.23
N SER A 30 2.46 17.53 -7.97
CA SER A 30 2.93 17.06 -6.66
C SER A 30 2.80 18.14 -5.58
N LEU A 31 2.92 17.73 -4.32
CA LEU A 31 2.91 18.65 -3.19
C LEU A 31 4.01 19.71 -3.33
N SER A 32 5.24 19.30 -3.67
CA SER A 32 6.38 20.20 -3.90
C SER A 32 6.11 21.20 -5.04
N SER A 33 5.53 20.76 -6.16
CA SER A 33 5.16 21.67 -7.25
C SER A 33 4.06 22.66 -6.85
N ARG A 34 3.08 22.23 -6.05
CA ARG A 34 2.01 23.10 -5.54
C ARG A 34 2.54 24.15 -4.57
N VAL A 35 3.43 23.74 -3.64
CA VAL A 35 4.12 24.66 -2.73
C VAL A 35 4.99 25.64 -3.50
N SER A 36 5.74 25.18 -4.51
CA SER A 36 6.58 26.02 -5.36
C SER A 36 5.79 27.15 -6.04
N ARG A 37 4.55 26.89 -6.47
CA ARG A 37 3.66 27.90 -7.06
C ARG A 37 3.16 28.97 -6.09
N ILE A 38 3.29 28.75 -4.78
CA ILE A 38 2.92 29.73 -3.75
C ILE A 38 4.07 30.72 -3.52
N ASN A 39 5.29 30.40 -3.96
CA ASN A 39 6.42 31.30 -3.85
C ASN A 39 6.18 32.59 -4.65
N PRO A 40 6.70 33.73 -4.17
CA PRO A 40 6.73 34.97 -4.94
C PRO A 40 7.30 34.77 -6.34
N HIS A 41 6.71 35.44 -7.32
CA HIS A 41 7.30 35.46 -8.65
C HIS A 41 8.54 36.36 -8.66
N TRP A 42 9.58 35.93 -9.37
CA TRP A 42 10.84 36.67 -9.48
C TRP A 42 10.67 38.08 -10.09
N ASN A 43 9.58 38.32 -10.82
CA ASN A 43 9.29 39.57 -11.51
C ASN A 43 8.19 40.41 -10.84
N GLU A 44 7.75 40.06 -9.63
CA GLU A 44 6.89 40.93 -8.85
C GLU A 44 7.73 42.11 -8.33
N SER A 45 7.42 43.32 -8.81
CA SER A 45 8.16 44.52 -8.47
C SER A 45 8.01 44.86 -6.98
N ASP A 46 9.15 45.02 -6.28
CA ASP A 46 9.26 45.55 -4.91
C ASP A 46 8.69 46.96 -4.83
N LYS A 47 7.37 47.08 -4.63
CA LYS A 47 6.73 48.40 -4.62
C LYS A 47 6.72 49.09 -3.27
N ASN A 48 7.08 48.45 -2.16
CA ASN A 48 7.17 49.14 -0.86
C ASN A 48 8.17 48.46 0.09
N GLU A 49 9.17 49.22 0.51
CA GLU A 49 10.00 49.13 1.73
C GLU A 49 9.88 47.82 2.54
N ASN A 50 11.00 47.08 2.67
CA ASN A 50 11.33 45.90 3.50
C ASN A 50 10.30 45.33 4.51
N VAL A 51 9.49 46.16 5.17
CA VAL A 51 8.34 45.73 5.97
C VAL A 51 7.31 44.98 5.11
N SER A 52 7.01 45.43 3.88
CA SER A 52 5.99 44.79 3.01
C SER A 52 6.43 43.42 2.48
N ILE A 53 7.72 43.26 2.17
CA ILE A 53 8.28 42.00 1.65
C ILE A 53 8.21 40.90 2.71
N ARG A 54 8.56 41.21 3.97
CA ARG A 54 8.50 40.22 5.05
C ARG A 54 7.08 39.74 5.31
N PHE A 55 6.10 40.65 5.29
CA PHE A 55 4.69 40.27 5.42
C PHE A 55 4.23 39.40 4.25
N PHE A 56 4.62 39.75 3.01
CA PHE A 56 4.27 38.97 1.83
C PHE A 56 4.90 37.56 1.82
N LEU A 57 6.18 37.45 2.18
CA LEU A 57 6.85 36.16 2.33
C LEU A 57 6.21 35.31 3.43
N MET A 58 5.83 35.93 4.54
CA MET A 58 5.12 35.25 5.62
C MET A 58 3.74 34.76 5.16
N ASP A 59 2.99 35.56 4.39
CA ASP A 59 1.72 35.14 3.81
C ASP A 59 1.88 33.94 2.87
N CYS A 60 2.88 33.96 1.98
CA CYS A 60 3.20 32.82 1.12
C CYS A 60 3.54 31.57 1.95
N PHE A 61 4.37 31.72 2.99
CA PHE A 61 4.72 30.62 3.88
C PHE A 61 3.50 30.04 4.60
N VAL A 62 2.62 30.89 5.15
CA VAL A 62 1.40 30.44 5.84
C VAL A 62 0.49 29.67 4.89
N ARG A 63 0.27 30.18 3.67
CA ARG A 63 -0.53 29.47 2.65
C ARG A 63 0.08 28.13 2.25
N ALA A 64 1.41 28.07 2.12
CA ALA A 64 2.11 26.82 1.85
C ALA A 64 1.98 25.83 3.03
N LEU A 65 2.05 26.32 4.27
CA LEU A 65 1.88 25.50 5.47
C LEU A 65 0.45 24.93 5.56
N GLU A 66 -0.57 25.74 5.30
CA GLU A 66 -1.97 25.30 5.26
C GLU A 66 -2.20 24.23 4.20
N LEU A 67 -1.58 24.40 3.02
CA LEU A 67 -1.62 23.41 1.95
C LEU A 67 -1.03 22.06 2.43
N VAL A 68 0.15 22.08 3.03
CA VAL A 68 0.83 20.87 3.53
C VAL A 68 0.07 20.23 4.69
N ASP A 69 -0.47 21.03 5.64
CA ASP A 69 -1.31 20.53 6.73
C ASP A 69 -2.52 19.79 6.19
N SER A 70 -3.21 20.39 5.22
CA SER A 70 -4.42 19.78 4.64
C SER A 70 -4.12 18.43 3.96
N GLU A 71 -2.99 18.33 3.27
CA GLU A 71 -2.55 17.10 2.59
C GLU A 71 -2.18 16.02 3.61
N LEU A 72 -1.36 16.36 4.61
CA LEU A 72 -0.96 15.43 5.67
C LEU A 72 -2.18 14.93 6.45
N ARG A 73 -3.08 15.84 6.83
CA ARG A 73 -4.30 15.50 7.57
C ARG A 73 -5.18 14.56 6.76
N SER A 74 -5.41 14.86 5.48
CA SER A 74 -6.20 13.99 4.59
C SER A 74 -5.65 12.56 4.55
N ILE A 75 -4.33 12.42 4.39
CA ILE A 75 -3.65 11.12 4.33
C ILE A 75 -3.76 10.38 5.66
N VAL A 76 -3.47 11.04 6.78
CA VAL A 76 -3.54 10.42 8.12
C VAL A 76 -4.97 10.01 8.46
N THR A 77 -5.95 10.87 8.20
CA THR A 77 -7.38 10.57 8.40
C THR A 77 -7.82 9.39 7.53
N ASN A 78 -7.41 9.34 6.27
CA ASN A 78 -7.71 8.20 5.39
C ASN A 78 -7.09 6.90 5.92
N LEU A 79 -5.83 6.94 6.34
CA LEU A 79 -5.15 5.78 6.92
C LEU A 79 -5.87 5.29 8.18
N ALA A 80 -6.21 6.21 9.09
CA ALA A 80 -6.84 5.89 10.37
C ALA A 80 -8.26 5.33 10.23
N HIS A 81 -9.08 5.92 9.36
CA HIS A 81 -10.51 5.64 9.33
C HIS A 81 -10.96 4.78 8.14
N VAL A 82 -10.14 4.64 7.11
CA VAL A 82 -10.47 3.86 5.91
C VAL A 82 -9.54 2.67 5.76
N TRP A 83 -8.23 2.92 5.72
CA TRP A 83 -7.26 1.87 5.40
C TRP A 83 -7.04 0.90 6.56
N LEU A 84 -6.75 1.39 7.77
CA LEU A 84 -6.45 0.53 8.94
C LEU A 84 -7.62 -0.38 9.35
N PRO A 85 -8.88 0.11 9.46
CA PRO A 85 -10.00 -0.75 9.84
C PRO A 85 -10.29 -1.88 8.84
N ALA A 86 -9.92 -1.69 7.57
CA ALA A 86 -10.08 -2.73 6.57
C ALA A 86 -9.24 -3.98 6.85
N ARG A 87 -8.10 -3.84 7.55
CA ARG A 87 -7.23 -4.97 7.88
C ARG A 87 -7.95 -6.04 8.72
N SER A 88 -8.68 -5.63 9.76
CA SER A 88 -9.39 -6.57 10.63
C SER A 88 -10.55 -7.28 9.92
N ILE A 89 -11.22 -6.58 8.99
CA ILE A 89 -12.28 -7.13 8.15
C ILE A 89 -11.72 -8.22 7.24
N VAL A 90 -10.62 -7.94 6.54
CA VAL A 90 -9.99 -8.86 5.60
C VAL A 90 -9.38 -10.05 6.33
N ALA A 91 -8.73 -9.82 7.48
CA ALA A 91 -8.17 -10.89 8.30
C ALA A 91 -9.25 -11.84 8.82
N SER A 92 -10.38 -11.30 9.30
CA SER A 92 -11.52 -12.12 9.74
C SER A 92 -12.11 -12.94 8.59
N ALA A 93 -12.30 -12.33 7.41
CA ALA A 93 -12.79 -13.02 6.23
C ALA A 93 -11.82 -14.11 5.76
N PHE A 94 -10.52 -13.83 5.79
CA PHE A 94 -9.48 -14.80 5.47
C PHE A 94 -9.49 -15.99 6.45
N ALA A 95 -9.66 -15.75 7.75
CA ALA A 95 -9.77 -16.81 8.75
C ALA A 95 -11.02 -17.68 8.55
N ALA A 96 -12.15 -17.07 8.20
CA ALA A 96 -13.44 -17.74 7.99
C ALA A 96 -13.53 -18.53 6.66
N ARG A 97 -12.53 -18.46 5.78
CA ARG A 97 -12.56 -19.05 4.43
C ARG A 97 -12.91 -20.54 4.37
N PHE A 98 -12.51 -21.32 5.38
CA PHE A 98 -12.83 -22.75 5.45
C PHE A 98 -14.29 -23.04 5.79
N SER A 99 -14.97 -22.10 6.47
CA SER A 99 -16.41 -22.16 6.73
C SER A 99 -17.23 -21.79 5.49
N VAL A 100 -16.67 -20.93 4.62
CA VAL A 100 -17.28 -20.56 3.33
C VAL A 100 -17.18 -21.73 2.34
N HIS A 101 -15.99 -22.33 2.21
CA HIS A 101 -15.78 -23.49 1.38
C HIS A 101 -14.66 -24.36 1.95
N SER A 102 -14.88 -25.68 2.01
CA SER A 102 -13.94 -26.63 2.62
C SER A 102 -12.54 -26.61 2.00
N SER A 103 -12.41 -26.23 0.73
CA SER A 103 -11.11 -26.09 0.08
C SER A 103 -10.26 -24.93 0.61
N GLY A 104 -10.87 -23.95 1.29
CA GLY A 104 -10.19 -22.73 1.73
C GLY A 104 -9.76 -21.76 0.62
N HIS A 105 -10.16 -22.00 -0.64
CA HIS A 105 -9.83 -21.13 -1.77
C HIS A 105 -10.82 -19.99 -1.97
N ILE A 106 -11.91 -19.97 -1.20
CA ILE A 106 -12.98 -18.99 -1.37
C ILE A 106 -13.05 -18.13 -0.11
N ILE A 107 -12.92 -16.82 -0.30
CA ILE A 107 -13.10 -15.82 0.73
C ILE A 107 -14.36 -15.05 0.40
N GLU A 108 -15.27 -14.95 1.37
CA GLU A 108 -16.41 -14.05 1.29
C GLU A 108 -16.08 -12.77 2.06
N LEU A 109 -16.04 -11.62 1.38
CA LEU A 109 -15.83 -10.33 2.02
C LEU A 109 -17.17 -9.71 2.43
N PRO A 110 -17.27 -9.22 3.68
CA PRO A 110 -18.45 -8.49 4.12
C PRO A 110 -18.50 -7.09 3.50
N LEU A 111 -19.59 -6.37 3.74
CA LEU A 111 -19.80 -4.97 3.31
C LEU A 111 -19.68 -4.74 1.80
N GLY A 112 -19.91 -5.78 1.00
CA GLY A 112 -19.86 -5.70 -0.46
C GLY A 112 -18.51 -5.34 -1.04
N GLY A 113 -17.41 -5.70 -0.36
CA GLY A 113 -16.06 -5.55 -0.89
C GLY A 113 -15.61 -4.09 -1.08
N VAL A 114 -16.24 -3.14 -0.37
CA VAL A 114 -15.96 -1.70 -0.50
C VAL A 114 -14.63 -1.31 0.17
N CYS A 115 -14.08 -2.14 1.04
CA CYS A 115 -12.80 -1.88 1.72
C CYS A 115 -11.58 -2.17 0.81
N PRO A 116 -10.40 -1.59 1.08
CA PRO A 116 -9.16 -1.84 0.33
C PRO A 116 -8.58 -3.25 0.57
N TRP A 117 -9.34 -4.29 0.20
CA TRP A 117 -9.08 -5.66 0.62
C TRP A 117 -7.86 -6.29 -0.05
N LYS A 118 -7.53 -5.93 -1.29
CA LYS A 118 -6.40 -6.51 -2.04
C LYS A 118 -5.08 -6.29 -1.32
N VAL A 119 -4.82 -5.04 -0.93
CA VAL A 119 -3.56 -4.65 -0.26
C VAL A 119 -3.41 -5.40 1.06
N HIS A 120 -4.48 -5.48 1.85
CA HIS A 120 -4.47 -6.20 3.12
C HIS A 120 -4.32 -7.71 2.95
N LEU A 121 -4.90 -8.29 1.91
CA LEU A 121 -4.74 -9.71 1.61
C LEU A 121 -3.28 -10.05 1.26
N PHE A 122 -2.61 -9.22 0.44
CA PHE A 122 -1.18 -9.39 0.15
C PHE A 122 -0.30 -9.18 1.38
N ALA A 123 -0.63 -8.20 2.24
CA ALA A 123 0.07 -8.01 3.50
C ALA A 123 -0.05 -9.24 4.42
N ILE A 124 -1.23 -9.86 4.50
CA ILE A 124 -1.42 -11.10 5.25
C ILE A 124 -0.59 -12.24 4.65
N GLU A 125 -0.48 -12.33 3.33
CA GLU A 125 0.38 -13.31 2.66
C GLU A 125 1.85 -13.14 3.07
N GLU A 126 2.33 -11.89 3.05
CA GLU A 126 3.70 -11.53 3.42
C GLU A 126 3.97 -11.83 4.90
N ASP A 127 3.05 -11.46 5.80
CA ASP A 127 3.14 -11.77 7.22
C ASP A 127 3.31 -13.29 7.45
N ILE A 128 2.53 -14.12 6.75
CA ILE A 128 2.64 -15.58 6.85
C ILE A 128 3.97 -16.09 6.29
N LYS A 129 4.49 -15.51 5.19
CA LYS A 129 5.83 -15.85 4.66
C LYS A 129 6.91 -15.59 5.70
N HIS A 130 6.89 -14.41 6.34
CA HIS A 130 7.87 -14.04 7.35
C HIS A 130 7.81 -14.96 8.57
N ILE A 131 6.60 -15.27 9.05
CA ILE A 131 6.39 -16.20 10.16
C ILE A 131 6.98 -17.58 9.82
N ASN A 132 6.65 -18.13 8.65
CA ASN A 132 7.15 -19.45 8.24
C ASN A 132 8.68 -19.49 8.10
N CYS A 133 9.30 -18.41 7.60
CA CYS A 133 10.76 -18.29 7.47
C CYS A 133 11.46 -18.30 8.84
N GLN A 134 10.92 -17.57 9.82
CA GLN A 134 11.48 -17.53 11.18
C GLN A 134 11.42 -18.89 11.88
N PHE A 135 10.39 -19.71 11.61
CA PHE A 135 10.29 -21.05 12.19
C PHE A 135 11.23 -22.06 11.53
N SER A 136 11.52 -21.94 10.24
CA SER A 136 12.46 -22.84 9.55
C SER A 136 13.90 -22.72 10.04
N ASP A 137 14.33 -21.55 10.50
CA ASP A 137 15.69 -21.31 11.00
C ASP A 137 15.92 -21.88 12.42
N VAL A 138 14.85 -22.16 13.17
CA VAL A 138 14.95 -22.69 14.56
C VAL A 138 14.95 -24.22 14.58
N THR A 139 14.41 -24.90 13.57
CA THR A 139 14.16 -26.35 13.61
C THR A 139 15.27 -27.24 13.04
N ASN A 140 16.41 -26.70 12.57
CA ASN A 140 17.48 -27.53 11.98
C ASN A 140 18.86 -27.34 12.63
N PRO A 141 19.17 -28.08 13.72
CA PRO A 141 20.55 -28.44 14.04
C PRO A 141 20.93 -29.84 13.53
N THR A 142 19.97 -30.76 13.31
CA THR A 142 20.27 -32.17 12.97
C THR A 142 19.13 -32.82 12.18
N ALA A 143 19.13 -32.72 10.85
CA ALA A 143 18.25 -33.52 10.00
C ALA A 143 19.08 -34.46 9.11
N SER A 144 19.41 -35.63 9.67
CA SER A 144 20.06 -36.74 8.97
C SER A 144 19.00 -37.78 8.52
N ASP A 145 18.18 -37.48 7.52
CA ASP A 145 17.60 -38.49 6.61
C ASP A 145 16.89 -37.82 5.40
N PRO A 146 17.49 -37.83 4.20
CA PRO A 146 16.91 -37.22 3.00
C PRO A 146 15.77 -38.03 2.35
N ARG A 147 15.31 -39.17 2.90
CA ARG A 147 14.34 -40.07 2.23
C ARG A 147 12.91 -40.11 2.79
N LYS A 148 12.52 -39.20 3.70
CA LYS A 148 11.14 -39.13 4.22
C LYS A 148 10.27 -37.97 3.72
N LEU A 149 10.73 -37.17 2.76
CA LEU A 149 10.03 -35.97 2.26
C LEU A 149 9.43 -36.15 0.85
N LEU A 150 8.81 -37.30 0.58
CA LEU A 150 8.11 -37.56 -0.69
C LEU A 150 6.62 -37.91 -0.48
N SER A 151 5.87 -36.93 0.03
CA SER A 151 4.41 -36.81 -0.19
C SER A 151 3.87 -35.41 0.09
N ASP A 152 4.72 -34.41 0.32
CA ASP A 152 4.25 -33.06 0.59
C ASP A 152 3.89 -32.39 -0.73
N GLU A 153 2.60 -32.48 -1.09
CA GLU A 153 2.01 -31.56 -2.06
C GLU A 153 2.52 -30.16 -1.73
N LYS A 154 3.20 -29.51 -2.67
CA LYS A 154 3.70 -28.17 -2.42
C LYS A 154 2.49 -27.29 -2.08
N LYS A 155 2.40 -26.85 -0.83
CA LYS A 155 1.38 -25.91 -0.37
C LYS A 155 1.89 -24.49 -0.58
N SER A 156 1.01 -23.64 -1.08
CA SER A 156 1.19 -22.20 -1.07
C SER A 156 1.34 -21.68 0.36
N VAL A 157 1.74 -20.42 0.46
CA VAL A 157 1.85 -19.68 1.73
C VAL A 157 0.56 -19.72 2.56
N PHE A 158 -0.60 -19.79 1.91
CA PHE A 158 -1.89 -19.89 2.59
C PHE A 158 -2.27 -21.32 3.02
N GLY A 159 -1.37 -22.29 2.85
CA GLY A 159 -1.63 -23.70 3.09
C GLY A 159 -2.48 -24.36 1.99
N LEU A 160 -2.70 -23.68 0.87
CA LEU A 160 -3.53 -24.14 -0.25
C LEU A 160 -2.67 -24.86 -1.30
N PRO A 161 -3.18 -25.88 -2.02
CA PRO A 161 -2.49 -26.51 -3.15
C PRO A 161 -1.95 -25.47 -4.15
N LEU A 162 -0.68 -25.62 -4.54
CA LEU A 162 -0.05 -24.73 -5.52
C LEU A 162 -0.71 -24.83 -6.91
N GLY A 163 -0.86 -23.68 -7.58
CA GLY A 163 -1.41 -23.57 -8.93
C GLY A 163 -2.89 -23.21 -9.02
N LEU A 164 -3.62 -23.17 -7.90
CA LEU A 164 -4.99 -22.70 -7.85
C LEU A 164 -5.08 -21.26 -7.31
N PRO A 165 -5.91 -20.39 -7.92
CA PRO A 165 -6.09 -19.03 -7.44
C PRO A 165 -6.98 -18.98 -6.19
N LEU A 166 -6.87 -17.89 -5.45
CA LEU A 166 -7.84 -17.52 -4.42
C LEU A 166 -9.00 -16.77 -5.05
N PHE A 167 -10.22 -17.16 -4.74
CA PHE A 167 -11.44 -16.48 -5.17
C PHE A 167 -11.94 -15.60 -4.04
N VAL A 168 -12.14 -14.32 -4.34
CA VAL A 168 -12.70 -13.34 -3.43
C VAL A 168 -14.09 -12.97 -3.93
N LEU A 169 -15.10 -13.28 -3.13
CA LEU A 169 -16.52 -13.07 -3.41
C LEU A 169 -17.07 -11.96 -2.52
N TYR A 170 -17.95 -11.12 -3.05
CA TYR A 170 -18.73 -10.18 -2.25
C TYR A 170 -20.01 -9.77 -2.95
N CYS A 171 -21.06 -9.54 -2.16
CA CYS A 171 -22.35 -9.06 -2.64
C CYS A 171 -22.43 -7.53 -2.54
N ARG A 172 -22.56 -6.86 -3.67
CA ARG A 172 -22.70 -5.40 -3.74
C ARG A 172 -24.05 -4.95 -3.18
N LYS A 173 -24.18 -3.66 -2.88
CA LYS A 173 -25.42 -3.07 -2.33
C LYS A 173 -26.63 -3.19 -3.27
N ASP A 174 -26.39 -3.35 -4.56
CA ASP A 174 -27.39 -3.57 -5.60
C ASP A 174 -27.83 -5.04 -5.70
N GLY A 175 -27.29 -5.93 -4.86
CA GLY A 175 -27.58 -7.37 -4.87
C GLY A 175 -26.74 -8.17 -5.88
N HIS A 176 -25.90 -7.51 -6.68
CA HIS A 176 -25.02 -8.22 -7.62
C HIS A 176 -23.79 -8.79 -6.93
N TRP A 177 -23.52 -10.06 -7.18
CA TRP A 177 -22.31 -10.73 -6.74
C TRP A 177 -21.14 -10.42 -7.66
N THR A 178 -19.99 -10.14 -7.05
CA THR A 178 -18.72 -10.00 -7.75
C THR A 178 -17.75 -11.07 -7.28
N ALA A 179 -17.06 -11.69 -8.22
CA ALA A 179 -15.99 -12.64 -7.97
C ALA A 179 -14.69 -12.10 -8.59
N GLN A 180 -13.61 -12.07 -7.82
CA GLN A 180 -12.28 -11.72 -8.31
C GLN A 180 -11.28 -12.82 -7.97
N THR A 181 -10.42 -13.15 -8.92
CA THR A 181 -9.32 -14.09 -8.73
C THR A 181 -8.07 -13.34 -8.27
N VAL A 182 -7.43 -13.83 -7.22
CA VAL A 182 -6.11 -13.38 -6.78
C VAL A 182 -5.13 -14.51 -7.04
N PRO A 183 -4.08 -14.27 -7.87
CA PRO A 183 -3.09 -15.29 -8.13
C PRO A 183 -2.30 -15.57 -6.86
N ILE A 184 -2.26 -16.84 -6.44
CA ILE A 184 -1.37 -17.29 -5.38
C ILE A 184 -0.07 -17.73 -6.07
N SER A 185 0.87 -16.81 -6.20
CA SER A 185 2.15 -17.05 -6.89
C SER A 185 3.29 -17.20 -5.89
N GLU A 186 4.21 -18.13 -6.14
CA GLU A 186 5.51 -18.19 -5.41
C GLU A 186 6.34 -16.93 -5.67
N LYS A 187 6.11 -16.22 -6.79
CA LYS A 187 6.81 -14.99 -7.15
C LYS A 187 5.86 -13.79 -7.08
N ASN A 188 6.21 -12.84 -6.23
CA ASN A 188 5.53 -11.57 -6.09
C ASN A 188 5.50 -10.85 -7.45
N PRO A 189 4.35 -10.66 -8.12
CA PRO A 189 4.30 -10.03 -9.44
C PRO A 189 4.71 -8.55 -9.42
N PHE A 190 4.89 -7.97 -8.22
CA PHE A 190 5.29 -6.58 -8.01
C PHE A 190 6.71 -6.42 -7.43
N GLY A 191 7.46 -7.51 -7.18
CA GLY A 191 8.83 -7.42 -6.65
C GLY A 191 9.88 -6.93 -7.65
N SER A 192 9.44 -6.30 -8.75
CA SER A 192 10.29 -5.82 -9.85
C SER A 192 9.88 -4.44 -10.34
N ARG A 193 9.19 -3.66 -9.52
CA ARG A 193 8.90 -2.26 -9.80
C ARG A 193 9.53 -1.38 -8.74
#